data_AF-A0A848VK52-F1
#
_entry.id   AF-A0A848VK52-F1
#
_cell.length_a   1.000
_cell.length_b   1.000
_cell.length_c   1.000
_cell.angle_alpha   90.00
_cell.angle_beta   90.00
_cell.angle_gamma   90.00
#
_symmetry.space_group_name_H-M   'P 1'
#
loop_
_entity.id
_entity.type
_entity.pdbx_description
1 polymer ?
#
loop_
_entity_poly.entity_id
_entity_poly.type
_entity_poly.pdbx_seq_one_letter_code
_entity_poly.pdbx_strand_id
1 'polypeptide(L)'
;MGIDKPDVRLVMHTMLPGSLEAYYQEAGRAGRDGRESTACLLVSPSEDERIQNWAVQRYPDRQTLKRVYEVVCDLGGLAVGSESVVPLPVDAGRVAELAGCAEREVEAAAAQLQTAGLWTLRESGGDVIRITPGPDHAALQVAVAGAARGHPVEVLGNAVLRIDGFRPERFEVSVSELARASGLPETRVLEGLRFFVDRHLIERAETGRILEVSLIGARQRRPDVAAVVADRLRKRAVARGEDMIAYTRTRGCRRRILLNYFGEDPPQRCGNCDNCIGE
;
A
#
# COMPACT_ATOMS: atom_id res chain seq x y z
N MET A 1 9.91 -21.07 3.70
CA MET A 1 9.60 -21.34 5.12
C MET A 1 9.06 -22.77 5.22
N GLY A 2 9.87 -23.73 5.66
CA GLY A 2 9.44 -25.14 5.66
C GLY A 2 10.50 -26.17 6.10
N ILE A 3 11.59 -25.71 6.74
CA ILE A 3 12.62 -26.60 7.28
C ILE A 3 12.26 -26.86 8.75
N ASP A 4 11.92 -28.10 9.06
CA ASP A 4 11.83 -28.61 10.42
C ASP A 4 13.15 -29.28 10.76
N LYS A 5 13.97 -28.61 11.57
CA LYS A 5 15.29 -29.09 11.97
C LYS A 5 15.31 -29.17 13.51
N PRO A 6 15.43 -30.37 14.11
CA PRO A 6 15.22 -30.52 15.55
C PRO A 6 16.39 -30.01 16.40
N ASP A 7 17.60 -29.97 15.84
CA ASP A 7 18.85 -29.62 16.51
C ASP A 7 19.23 -28.13 16.42
N VAL A 8 18.25 -27.24 16.24
CA VAL A 8 18.48 -25.78 16.25
C VAL A 8 18.89 -25.32 17.66
N ARG A 9 20.09 -24.73 17.76
CA ARG A 9 20.68 -24.26 19.03
C ARG A 9 20.44 -22.78 19.33
N LEU A 10 20.23 -21.95 18.31
CA LEU A 10 20.00 -20.52 18.46
C LEU A 10 18.88 -20.07 17.51
N VAL A 11 17.91 -19.35 18.05
CA VAL A 11 17.00 -18.49 17.28
C VAL A 11 17.24 -17.06 17.77
N MET A 12 17.57 -16.14 16.86
CA MET A 12 17.83 -14.74 17.19
C MET A 12 16.93 -13.84 16.37
N HIS A 13 16.11 -13.05 17.06
CA HIS A 13 15.27 -12.03 16.46
C HIS A 13 16.02 -10.71 16.51
N THR A 14 16.43 -10.20 15.35
CA THR A 14 17.05 -8.88 15.17
C THR A 14 16.03 -7.76 14.94
N MET A 15 14.75 -8.13 14.91
CA MET A 15 13.61 -7.23 14.87
C MET A 15 12.51 -7.83 15.75
N LEU A 16 11.79 -7.01 16.49
CA LEU A 16 10.64 -7.48 17.28
C LEU A 16 9.53 -8.08 16.38
N PRO A 17 9.05 -9.31 16.66
CA PRO A 17 7.90 -9.90 15.98
C PRO A 17 6.62 -9.08 16.17
N GLY A 18 5.68 -9.19 15.23
CA GLY A 18 4.41 -8.44 15.28
C GLY A 18 3.39 -8.93 16.33
N SER A 19 3.69 -10.02 17.05
CA SER A 19 2.86 -10.54 18.14
C SER A 19 3.59 -11.61 18.97
N LEU A 20 3.05 -11.94 20.16
CA LEU A 20 3.57 -13.03 20.99
C LEU A 20 3.40 -14.41 20.36
N GLU A 21 2.35 -14.65 19.57
CA GLU A 21 2.18 -15.92 18.86
C GLU A 21 3.24 -16.13 17.76
N ALA A 22 3.63 -15.05 17.07
CA ALA A 22 4.73 -15.10 16.10
C ALA A 22 6.05 -15.42 16.82
N TYR A 23 6.39 -14.66 17.88
CA TYR A 23 7.57 -14.91 18.69
C TYR A 23 7.61 -16.33 19.27
N TYR A 24 6.48 -16.84 19.80
CA TYR A 24 6.39 -18.19 20.35
C TYR A 24 6.64 -19.28 19.30
N GLN A 25 6.05 -19.15 18.11
CA GLN A 25 6.28 -20.11 17.02
C GLN A 25 7.70 -20.03 16.44
N GLU A 26 8.30 -18.85 16.40
CA GLU A 26 9.65 -18.63 15.87
C GLU A 26 10.71 -19.11 16.88
N ALA A 27 10.61 -18.72 18.15
CA ALA A 27 11.47 -19.19 19.24
C ALA A 27 11.34 -20.70 19.48
N GLY A 28 10.13 -21.27 19.39
CA GLY A 28 9.84 -22.71 19.52
C GLY A 28 10.38 -23.61 18.40
N ARG A 29 11.25 -23.06 17.53
CA ARG A 29 12.09 -23.83 16.60
C ARG A 29 13.39 -24.33 17.25
N ALA A 30 13.86 -23.64 18.30
CA ALA A 30 15.04 -24.04 19.06
C ALA A 30 14.76 -25.28 19.93
N GLY A 31 15.75 -26.15 20.12
CA GLY A 31 15.72 -27.15 21.21
C GLY A 31 14.72 -28.29 21.08
N ARG A 32 14.19 -28.59 19.89
CA ARG A 32 13.17 -29.65 19.70
C ARG A 32 13.70 -31.06 19.95
N ASP A 33 15.01 -31.27 19.88
CA ASP A 33 15.71 -32.49 20.33
C ASP A 33 15.87 -32.58 21.86
N GLY A 34 15.31 -31.64 22.63
CA GLY A 34 15.36 -31.59 24.09
C GLY A 34 16.70 -31.11 24.67
N ARG A 35 17.67 -30.74 23.82
CA ARG A 35 18.97 -30.21 24.25
C ARG A 35 18.92 -28.70 24.46
N GLU A 36 19.88 -28.18 25.22
CA GLU A 36 20.00 -26.75 25.46
C GLU A 36 20.02 -25.93 24.15
N SER A 37 19.33 -24.80 24.20
CA SER A 37 19.21 -23.88 23.09
C SER A 37 18.76 -22.52 23.60
N THR A 38 19.10 -21.47 22.85
CA THR A 38 18.86 -20.08 23.23
C THR A 38 17.88 -19.45 22.24
N ALA A 39 16.84 -18.80 22.77
CA ALA A 39 16.01 -17.87 22.02
C ALA A 39 16.37 -16.45 22.45
N CYS A 40 17.02 -15.70 21.56
CA CYS A 40 17.42 -14.32 21.78
C CYS A 40 16.44 -13.37 21.08
N LEU A 41 16.07 -12.29 21.76
CA LEU A 41 15.27 -11.19 21.25
C LEU A 41 16.05 -9.91 21.49
N LEU A 42 16.61 -9.34 20.44
CA LEU A 42 17.23 -8.02 20.53
C LEU A 42 16.11 -6.96 20.56
N VAL A 43 16.28 -5.94 21.39
CA VAL A 43 15.27 -4.90 21.62
C VAL A 43 15.93 -3.53 21.56
N SER A 44 15.51 -2.69 20.63
CA SER A 44 15.83 -1.26 20.58
C SER A 44 14.59 -0.41 20.92
N PRO A 45 14.72 0.71 21.64
CA PRO A 45 13.60 1.63 21.90
C PRO A 45 12.89 2.13 20.63
N SER A 46 13.59 2.17 19.48
CA SER A 46 13.03 2.55 18.17
C SER A 46 12.13 1.49 17.53
N GLU A 47 12.01 0.30 18.12
CA GLU A 47 11.16 -0.77 17.58
C GLU A 47 9.72 -0.73 18.09
N ASP A 48 9.48 -0.09 19.24
CA ASP A 48 8.14 0.10 19.79
C ASP A 48 7.24 0.85 18.78
N GLU A 49 7.76 1.96 18.24
CA GLU A 49 7.10 2.72 17.16
C GLU A 49 6.91 1.87 15.89
N ARG A 50 7.87 1.00 15.54
CA ARG A 50 7.76 0.15 14.35
C ARG A 50 6.63 -0.87 14.46
N ILE A 51 6.44 -1.53 15.60
CA ILE A 51 5.34 -2.48 15.78
C ILE A 51 3.99 -1.77 15.73
N GLN A 52 3.87 -0.64 16.45
CA GLN A 52 2.65 0.15 16.49
C GLN A 52 2.28 0.64 15.07
N ASN A 53 3.25 1.21 14.35
CA ASN A 53 3.06 1.65 12.97
C ASN A 53 2.81 0.49 12.00
N TRP A 54 3.36 -0.71 12.22
CA TRP A 54 3.09 -1.88 11.37
C TRP A 54 1.61 -2.29 11.41
N ALA A 55 1.00 -2.35 12.60
CA ALA A 55 -0.42 -2.67 12.73
C ALA A 55 -1.31 -1.59 12.09
N VAL A 56 -0.93 -0.32 12.21
CA VAL A 56 -1.60 0.82 11.55
C VAL A 56 -1.53 0.71 10.03
N GLN A 57 -0.33 0.49 9.48
CA GLN A 57 -0.09 0.36 8.03
C GLN A 57 -0.79 -0.87 7.43
N ARG A 58 -0.80 -2.00 8.16
CA ARG A 58 -1.40 -3.26 7.69
C ARG A 58 -2.93 -3.24 7.70
N TYR A 59 -3.53 -2.48 8.63
CA TYR A 59 -4.96 -2.42 8.83
C TYR A 59 -5.47 -0.97 8.93
N PRO A 60 -5.57 -0.22 7.81
CA PRO A 60 -6.12 1.13 7.79
C PRO A 60 -7.52 1.21 8.43
N ASP A 61 -7.83 2.35 9.06
CA ASP A 61 -9.14 2.55 9.69
C ASP A 61 -10.24 2.91 8.67
N ARG A 62 -11.50 2.91 9.13
CA ARG A 62 -12.68 3.22 8.30
C ARG A 62 -12.62 4.59 7.63
N GLN A 63 -11.92 5.57 8.19
CA GLN A 63 -11.77 6.89 7.59
C GLN A 63 -10.64 6.91 6.56
N THR A 64 -9.50 6.25 6.81
CA THR A 64 -8.45 6.06 5.78
C THR A 64 -8.99 5.29 4.58
N LEU A 65 -9.73 4.20 4.77
CA LEU A 65 -10.37 3.45 3.68
C LEU A 65 -11.28 4.33 2.81
N LYS A 66 -12.07 5.23 3.42
CA LYS A 66 -12.91 6.18 2.70
C LYS A 66 -12.09 7.23 1.94
N ARG A 67 -11.11 7.86 2.60
CA ARG A 67 -10.25 8.87 1.96
C ARG A 67 -9.51 8.28 0.76
N VAL A 68 -8.95 7.07 0.89
CA VAL A 68 -8.31 6.36 -0.23
C VAL A 68 -9.30 6.09 -1.35
N TYR A 69 -10.51 5.58 -1.06
CA TYR A 69 -11.54 5.37 -2.09
C TYR A 69 -11.92 6.68 -2.81
N GLU A 70 -12.15 7.75 -2.05
CA GLU A 70 -12.55 9.07 -2.55
C GLU A 70 -11.44 9.65 -3.44
N VAL A 71 -10.20 9.72 -2.95
CA VAL A 71 -9.03 10.22 -3.69
C VAL A 71 -8.75 9.41 -4.95
N VAL A 72 -8.87 8.07 -4.92
CA VAL A 72 -8.68 7.21 -6.11
C VAL A 72 -9.78 7.41 -7.16
N CYS A 73 -10.95 7.92 -6.77
CA CYS A 73 -12.04 8.26 -7.69
C CYS A 73 -12.06 9.74 -8.14
N ASP A 74 -11.39 10.64 -7.40
CA ASP A 74 -11.14 12.02 -7.81
C ASP A 74 -9.91 12.14 -8.74
N LEU A 75 -8.82 11.43 -8.40
CA LEU A 75 -7.95 10.80 -9.39
C LEU A 75 -8.76 9.75 -10.18
N GLY A 76 -8.31 9.28 -11.34
CA GLY A 76 -9.18 8.51 -12.25
C GLY A 76 -10.31 9.35 -12.91
N GLY A 77 -10.94 10.30 -12.19
CA GLY A 77 -11.84 11.32 -12.73
C GLY A 77 -13.31 10.90 -12.82
N LEU A 78 -13.79 10.11 -11.87
CA LEU A 78 -15.13 9.53 -11.87
C LEU A 78 -16.12 10.40 -11.10
N ALA A 79 -17.16 10.88 -11.77
CA ALA A 79 -18.28 11.50 -11.05
C ALA A 79 -19.02 10.47 -10.18
N VAL A 80 -19.63 10.93 -9.09
CA VAL A 80 -20.50 10.09 -8.23
C VAL A 80 -21.66 9.57 -9.07
N GLY A 81 -21.92 8.25 -9.00
CA GLY A 81 -22.91 7.57 -9.83
C GLY A 81 -22.40 7.10 -11.21
N SER A 82 -21.15 7.41 -11.59
CA SER A 82 -20.53 6.87 -12.82
C SER A 82 -19.77 5.57 -12.56
N GLU A 83 -19.80 4.66 -13.52
CA GLU A 83 -19.01 3.42 -13.50
C GLU A 83 -17.63 3.64 -14.15
N SER A 84 -16.61 2.88 -13.72
CA SER A 84 -15.31 2.88 -14.39
C SER A 84 -15.37 2.04 -15.67
N VAL A 85 -15.40 2.69 -16.83
CA VAL A 85 -15.37 2.03 -18.14
C VAL A 85 -14.01 1.40 -18.45
N VAL A 86 -12.95 1.96 -17.86
CA VAL A 86 -11.56 1.51 -17.98
C VAL A 86 -10.89 1.50 -16.59
N PRO A 87 -9.83 0.71 -16.37
CA PRO A 87 -8.99 0.83 -15.18
C PRO A 87 -8.50 2.26 -14.96
N LEU A 88 -8.39 2.65 -13.70
CA LEU A 88 -7.89 3.95 -13.27
C LEU A 88 -6.44 3.78 -12.85
N PRO A 89 -5.45 4.22 -13.64
CA PRO A 89 -4.08 4.29 -13.17
C PRO A 89 -3.96 5.40 -12.12
N VAL A 90 -3.49 5.05 -10.92
CA VAL A 90 -3.23 6.00 -9.83
C VAL A 90 -1.90 5.67 -9.15
N ASP A 91 -1.10 6.68 -8.86
CA ASP A 91 0.15 6.53 -8.12
C ASP A 91 -0.12 6.44 -6.62
N ALA A 92 0.34 5.36 -5.98
CA ALA A 92 0.11 5.09 -4.57
C ALA A 92 0.68 6.19 -3.65
N GLY A 93 1.84 6.75 -3.99
CA GLY A 93 2.45 7.87 -3.27
C GLY A 93 1.63 9.16 -3.41
N ARG A 94 1.09 9.44 -4.59
CA ARG A 94 0.18 10.61 -4.79
C ARG A 94 -1.15 10.43 -4.07
N VAL A 95 -1.71 9.22 -4.07
CA VAL A 95 -2.90 8.90 -3.26
C VAL A 95 -2.59 9.07 -1.77
N ALA A 96 -1.41 8.68 -1.31
CA ALA A 96 -0.99 8.78 0.09
C ALA A 96 -0.90 10.25 0.55
N GLU A 97 -0.28 11.10 -0.27
CA GLU A 97 -0.18 12.56 -0.07
C GLU A 97 -1.57 13.19 0.08
N LEU A 98 -2.48 12.94 -0.88
CA LEU A 98 -3.82 13.52 -0.90
C LEU A 98 -4.76 12.93 0.17
N ALA A 99 -4.62 11.65 0.52
CA ALA A 99 -5.41 11.00 1.56
C ALA A 99 -4.85 11.23 2.99
N GLY A 100 -3.69 11.87 3.13
CA GLY A 100 -3.03 12.13 4.41
C GLY A 100 -2.65 10.86 5.17
N CYS A 101 -2.03 9.89 4.48
CA CYS A 101 -1.61 8.60 5.06
C CYS A 101 -0.29 8.12 4.45
N ALA A 102 0.25 6.99 4.92
CA ALA A 102 1.45 6.39 4.31
C ALA A 102 1.13 5.60 3.02
N GLU A 103 2.07 5.50 2.08
CA GLU A 103 1.90 4.71 0.84
C GLU A 103 1.53 3.24 1.10
N ARG A 104 2.09 2.64 2.16
CA ARG A 104 1.70 1.29 2.61
C ARG A 104 0.26 1.20 3.14
N GLU A 105 -0.29 2.28 3.70
CA GLU A 105 -1.71 2.33 4.05
C GLU A 105 -2.58 2.38 2.79
N VAL A 106 -2.13 3.04 1.71
CA VAL A 106 -2.83 3.03 0.41
C VAL A 106 -2.87 1.61 -0.17
N GLU A 107 -1.72 0.91 -0.21
CA GLU A 107 -1.65 -0.49 -0.66
C GLU A 107 -2.59 -1.39 0.15
N ALA A 108 -2.53 -1.29 1.49
CA ALA A 108 -3.39 -2.08 2.38
C ALA A 108 -4.87 -1.71 2.25
N ALA A 109 -5.19 -0.43 2.08
CA ALA A 109 -6.55 0.04 1.85
C ALA A 109 -7.09 -0.47 0.51
N ALA A 110 -6.30 -0.40 -0.56
CA ALA A 110 -6.73 -0.87 -1.88
C ALA A 110 -7.01 -2.38 -1.91
N ALA A 111 -6.18 -3.18 -1.24
CA ALA A 111 -6.43 -4.62 -1.06
C ALA A 111 -7.70 -4.91 -0.24
N GLN A 112 -7.99 -4.12 0.80
CA GLN A 112 -9.20 -4.27 1.61
C GLN A 112 -10.46 -3.81 0.89
N LEU A 113 -10.40 -2.71 0.13
CA LEU A 113 -11.49 -2.21 -0.72
C LEU A 113 -11.83 -3.21 -1.84
N GLN A 114 -10.82 -3.92 -2.37
CA GLN A 114 -11.04 -5.07 -3.25
C GLN A 114 -11.76 -6.21 -2.53
N THR A 115 -11.32 -6.57 -1.31
CA THR A 115 -11.94 -7.65 -0.53
C THR A 115 -13.38 -7.30 -0.12
N ALA A 116 -13.69 -6.01 0.03
CA ALA A 116 -15.04 -5.50 0.26
C ALA A 116 -15.93 -5.49 -1.00
N GLY A 117 -15.38 -5.84 -2.18
CA GLY A 117 -16.14 -5.88 -3.44
C GLY A 117 -16.45 -4.50 -4.02
N LEU A 118 -15.73 -3.44 -3.63
CA LEU A 118 -15.93 -2.08 -4.16
C LEU A 118 -15.16 -1.84 -5.47
N TRP A 119 -14.06 -2.57 -5.67
CA TRP A 119 -13.25 -2.50 -6.90
C TRP A 119 -12.42 -3.77 -7.11
N THR A 120 -11.76 -3.86 -8.26
CA THR A 120 -10.65 -4.77 -8.53
C THR A 120 -9.35 -3.97 -8.66
N LEU A 121 -8.25 -4.57 -8.26
CA LEU A 121 -6.92 -3.99 -8.22
C LEU A 121 -5.95 -4.82 -9.07
N ARG A 122 -5.12 -4.16 -9.87
CA ARG A 122 -3.98 -4.74 -10.57
C ARG A 122 -2.75 -3.87 -10.35
N GLU A 123 -1.57 -4.46 -10.49
CA GLU A 123 -0.32 -3.69 -10.62
C GLU A 123 -0.10 -3.41 -12.11
N SER A 124 0.24 -2.16 -12.46
CA SER A 124 0.46 -1.79 -13.86
C SER A 124 1.69 -2.51 -14.43
N GLY A 125 1.61 -2.89 -15.71
CA GLY A 125 2.72 -3.49 -16.46
C GLY A 125 3.84 -2.51 -16.84
N GLY A 126 3.78 -1.26 -16.39
CA GLY A 126 4.78 -0.21 -16.69
C GLY A 126 4.48 0.60 -17.94
N ASP A 127 3.28 0.50 -18.51
CA ASP A 127 2.80 1.33 -19.63
C ASP A 127 2.18 2.66 -19.17
N VAL A 128 2.07 2.88 -17.86
CA VAL A 128 1.58 4.13 -17.26
C VAL A 128 2.72 5.13 -17.12
N ILE A 129 2.45 6.37 -17.51
CA ILE A 129 3.36 7.51 -17.42
C ILE A 129 2.68 8.66 -16.68
N ARG A 130 3.46 9.45 -15.94
CA ARG A 130 2.99 10.72 -15.39
C ARG A 130 3.28 11.85 -16.37
N ILE A 131 2.25 12.62 -16.69
CA ILE A 131 2.31 13.83 -17.50
C ILE A 131 1.88 15.01 -16.63
N THR A 132 2.57 16.15 -16.78
CA THR A 132 2.22 17.41 -16.13
C THR A 132 2.16 18.54 -17.17
N PRO A 133 1.45 19.65 -16.91
CA PRO A 133 1.60 20.87 -17.70
C PRO A 133 3.07 21.32 -17.72
N GLY A 134 3.59 21.64 -18.91
CA GLY A 134 4.90 22.28 -19.05
C GLY A 134 4.78 23.82 -19.03
N PRO A 135 5.89 24.57 -19.06
CA PRO A 135 5.88 26.03 -19.02
C PRO A 135 5.10 26.67 -20.18
N ASP A 136 5.06 26.02 -21.35
CA ASP A 136 4.35 26.50 -22.54
C ASP A 136 2.95 25.86 -22.70
N HIS A 137 2.41 25.20 -21.67
CA HIS A 137 1.15 24.44 -21.74
C HIS A 137 -0.03 25.24 -22.31
N ALA A 138 -0.10 26.55 -22.07
CA ALA A 138 -1.13 27.43 -22.63
C ALA A 138 -1.20 27.40 -24.18
N ALA A 139 -0.08 27.09 -24.85
CA ALA A 139 -0.03 26.95 -26.31
C ALA A 139 -0.56 25.59 -26.82
N LEU A 140 -0.86 24.61 -25.95
CA LEU A 140 -1.35 23.29 -26.35
C LEU A 140 -2.66 23.39 -27.14
N GLN A 141 -3.61 24.24 -26.72
CA GLN A 141 -4.87 24.45 -27.45
C GLN A 141 -4.63 24.99 -28.87
N VAL A 142 -3.66 25.91 -29.03
CA VAL A 142 -3.30 26.48 -30.33
C VAL A 142 -2.62 25.43 -31.22
N ALA A 143 -1.72 24.62 -30.66
CA ALA A 143 -1.06 23.52 -31.37
C ALA A 143 -2.04 22.44 -31.84
N VAL A 144 -3.09 22.16 -31.04
CA VAL A 144 -4.17 21.23 -31.40
C VAL A 144 -5.07 21.81 -32.48
N ALA A 145 -5.52 23.07 -32.33
CA ALA A 145 -6.39 23.73 -33.30
C ALA A 145 -5.71 23.99 -34.66
N GLY A 146 -4.39 24.14 -34.69
CA GLY A 146 -3.60 24.30 -35.90
C GLY A 146 -3.23 22.98 -36.61
N ALA A 147 -3.50 21.83 -36.02
CA ALA A 147 -3.21 20.53 -36.63
C ALA A 147 -4.29 20.13 -37.65
N ALA A 148 -3.90 19.39 -38.70
CA ALA A 148 -4.84 18.89 -39.69
C ALA A 148 -5.79 17.84 -39.07
N ARG A 149 -7.04 17.79 -39.55
CA ARG A 149 -8.05 16.85 -39.02
C ARG A 149 -7.60 15.39 -39.15
N GLY A 150 -7.68 14.64 -38.06
CA GLY A 150 -7.20 13.26 -37.94
C GLY A 150 -5.68 13.13 -37.76
N HIS A 151 -4.93 14.24 -37.68
CA HIS A 151 -3.50 14.19 -37.41
C HIS A 151 -3.25 13.78 -35.94
N PRO A 152 -2.25 12.94 -35.63
CA PRO A 152 -2.03 12.48 -34.25
C PRO A 152 -1.87 13.59 -33.20
N VAL A 153 -1.32 14.75 -33.58
CA VAL A 153 -1.25 15.93 -32.68
C VAL A 153 -2.64 16.48 -32.33
N GLU A 154 -3.58 16.53 -33.29
CA GLU A 154 -4.97 16.92 -33.02
C GLU A 154 -5.63 15.90 -32.10
N VAL A 155 -5.54 14.61 -32.42
CA VAL A 155 -6.24 13.53 -31.70
C VAL A 155 -5.70 13.37 -30.28
N LEU A 156 -4.38 13.27 -30.11
CA LEU A 156 -3.73 13.10 -28.82
C LEU A 156 -3.83 14.37 -27.98
N GLY A 157 -3.66 15.55 -28.57
CA GLY A 157 -3.77 16.79 -27.84
C GLY A 157 -5.20 17.05 -27.37
N ASN A 158 -6.23 16.67 -28.14
CA ASN A 158 -7.62 16.67 -27.65
C ASN A 158 -7.85 15.67 -26.50
N ALA A 159 -7.16 14.52 -26.50
CA ALA A 159 -7.21 13.58 -25.37
C ALA A 159 -6.53 14.18 -24.11
N VAL A 160 -5.35 14.79 -24.26
CA VAL A 160 -4.64 15.49 -23.19
C VAL A 160 -5.45 16.68 -22.66
N LEU A 161 -6.05 17.50 -23.52
CA LEU A 161 -6.89 18.65 -23.12
C LEU A 161 -8.19 18.21 -22.41
N ARG A 162 -8.76 17.06 -22.76
CA ARG A 162 -9.92 16.49 -22.05
C ARG A 162 -9.53 15.99 -20.65
N ILE A 163 -8.36 15.39 -20.53
CA ILE A 163 -7.76 14.97 -19.26
C ILE A 163 -7.45 16.22 -18.40
N ASP A 164 -6.86 17.25 -19.00
CA ASP A 164 -6.52 18.54 -18.38
C ASP A 164 -7.73 19.29 -17.82
N GLY A 165 -8.77 19.49 -18.64
CA GLY A 165 -10.02 20.11 -18.21
C GLY A 165 -10.75 19.38 -17.06
N PHE A 166 -10.31 18.19 -16.67
CA PHE A 166 -10.78 17.48 -15.49
C PHE A 166 -9.83 17.57 -14.27
N ARG A 167 -8.51 17.69 -14.44
CA ARG A 167 -7.52 17.73 -13.32
C ARG A 167 -6.25 18.56 -13.64
N PRO A 168 -6.32 19.89 -13.79
CA PRO A 168 -5.29 20.71 -14.44
C PRO A 168 -3.87 20.78 -13.82
N GLU A 169 -3.54 19.92 -12.85
CA GLU A 169 -2.26 19.95 -12.11
C GLU A 169 -1.32 18.76 -12.41
N ARG A 170 -1.82 17.53 -12.62
CA ARG A 170 -1.04 16.29 -12.90
C ARG A 170 -1.94 15.12 -13.32
N PHE A 171 -1.40 14.21 -14.15
CA PHE A 171 -2.11 12.99 -14.59
C PHE A 171 -1.19 11.78 -14.70
N GLU A 172 -1.56 10.66 -14.07
CA GLU A 172 -1.16 9.33 -14.49
C GLU A 172 -2.00 8.91 -15.71
N VAL A 173 -1.34 8.42 -16.77
CA VAL A 173 -2.00 8.04 -18.03
C VAL A 173 -1.38 6.75 -18.57
N SER A 174 -2.21 5.75 -18.88
CA SER A 174 -1.76 4.55 -19.61
C SER A 174 -1.59 4.86 -21.09
N VAL A 175 -0.44 4.46 -21.66
CA VAL A 175 -0.16 4.56 -23.09
C VAL A 175 -1.09 3.66 -23.90
N SER A 176 -1.39 2.45 -23.40
CA SER A 176 -2.30 1.51 -24.08
C SER A 176 -3.76 1.98 -24.06
N GLU A 177 -4.16 2.74 -23.05
CA GLU A 177 -5.48 3.39 -23.01
C GLU A 177 -5.57 4.62 -23.89
N LEU A 178 -4.54 5.47 -23.93
CA LEU A 178 -4.47 6.55 -24.92
C LEU A 178 -4.52 6.02 -26.35
N ALA A 179 -3.82 4.93 -26.65
CA ALA A 179 -3.86 4.27 -27.95
C ALA A 179 -5.29 3.84 -28.30
N ARG A 180 -5.96 3.15 -27.37
CA ARG A 180 -7.35 2.69 -27.52
C ARG A 180 -8.35 3.84 -27.70
N ALA A 181 -8.21 4.91 -26.93
CA ALA A 181 -9.11 6.07 -26.94
C ALA A 181 -8.89 7.00 -28.14
N SER A 182 -7.66 7.09 -28.65
CA SER A 182 -7.31 7.87 -29.85
C SER A 182 -7.48 7.08 -31.15
N GLY A 183 -7.55 5.76 -31.09
CA GLY A 183 -7.50 4.87 -32.26
C GLY A 183 -6.11 4.81 -32.93
N LEU A 184 -5.07 5.31 -32.26
CA LEU A 184 -3.70 5.34 -32.78
C LEU A 184 -2.88 4.16 -32.23
N PRO A 185 -1.90 3.64 -33.00
CA PRO A 185 -0.90 2.72 -32.47
C PRO A 185 -0.10 3.35 -31.32
N GLU A 186 0.28 2.57 -30.30
CA GLU A 186 1.06 3.04 -29.15
C GLU A 186 2.35 3.77 -29.55
N THR A 187 3.01 3.35 -30.64
CA THR A 187 4.17 4.06 -31.20
C THR A 187 3.85 5.50 -31.60
N ARG A 188 2.67 5.74 -32.19
CA ARG A 188 2.20 7.10 -32.55
C ARG A 188 1.73 7.89 -31.34
N VAL A 189 1.23 7.24 -30.29
CA VAL A 189 0.97 7.87 -28.99
C VAL A 189 2.28 8.39 -28.40
N LEU A 190 3.30 7.54 -28.29
CA LEU A 190 4.61 7.91 -27.74
C LEU A 190 5.30 9.01 -28.56
N GLU A 191 5.22 8.95 -29.89
CA GLU A 191 5.72 10.02 -30.77
C GLU A 191 5.00 11.35 -30.58
N GLY A 192 3.67 11.34 -30.45
CA GLY A 192 2.87 12.54 -30.21
C GLY A 192 3.10 13.14 -28.83
N LEU A 193 3.25 12.30 -27.80
CA LEU A 193 3.64 12.73 -26.46
C LEU A 193 5.03 13.36 -26.46
N ARG A 194 6.01 12.75 -27.16
CA ARG A 194 7.33 13.36 -27.34
C ARG A 194 7.25 14.70 -28.08
N PHE A 195 6.42 14.82 -29.12
CA PHE A 195 6.21 16.10 -29.84
C PHE A 195 5.75 17.24 -28.90
N PHE A 196 4.92 16.93 -27.89
CA PHE A 196 4.48 17.89 -26.87
C PHE A 196 5.57 18.19 -25.84
N VAL A 197 6.35 17.18 -25.41
CA VAL A 197 7.49 17.34 -24.49
C VAL A 197 8.62 18.17 -25.11
N ASP A 198 8.98 17.91 -26.37
CA ASP A 198 10.00 18.64 -27.13
C ASP A 198 9.65 20.13 -27.34
N ARG A 199 8.39 20.52 -27.05
CA ARG A 199 7.86 21.89 -27.14
C ARG A 199 7.48 22.47 -25.79
N HIS A 200 7.83 21.79 -24.69
CA HIS A 200 7.49 22.19 -23.32
C HIS A 200 5.99 22.43 -23.07
N LEU A 201 5.13 21.84 -23.90
CA LEU A 201 3.67 21.90 -23.76
C LEU A 201 3.19 20.96 -22.65
N ILE A 202 3.91 19.84 -22.46
CA ILE A 202 3.76 18.93 -21.32
C ILE A 202 5.16 18.52 -20.85
N GLU A 203 5.26 18.06 -19.61
CA GLU A 203 6.47 17.42 -19.08
C GLU A 203 6.15 15.97 -18.68
N ARG A 204 7.16 15.10 -18.75
CA ARG A 204 7.08 13.73 -18.25
C ARG A 204 7.77 13.68 -16.89
N ALA A 205 7.04 13.22 -15.88
CA ALA A 205 7.57 13.01 -14.53
C ALA A 205 7.75 11.51 -14.24
N GLU A 206 8.56 11.20 -13.24
CA GLU A 206 8.68 9.84 -12.71
C GLU A 206 7.36 9.40 -12.07
N THR A 207 7.04 8.11 -12.24
CA THR A 207 5.93 7.40 -11.59
C THR A 207 6.47 6.60 -10.41
N GLY A 208 5.80 6.70 -9.26
CA GLY A 208 6.00 5.77 -8.15
C GLY A 208 5.31 4.43 -8.42
N ARG A 209 4.81 3.77 -7.38
CA ARG A 209 4.04 2.54 -7.55
C ARG A 209 2.67 2.85 -8.15
N ILE A 210 2.41 2.39 -9.37
CA ILE A 210 1.10 2.54 -10.01
C ILE A 210 0.18 1.38 -9.63
N LEU A 211 -1.00 1.73 -9.15
CA LEU A 211 -2.15 0.86 -8.92
C LEU A 211 -3.16 1.08 -10.04
N GLU A 212 -3.67 0.01 -10.63
CA GLU A 212 -4.76 0.06 -11.60
C GLU A 212 -6.05 -0.41 -10.95
N VAL A 213 -7.02 0.50 -10.81
CA VAL A 213 -8.26 0.27 -10.05
C VAL A 213 -9.47 0.29 -10.98
N SER A 214 -10.29 -0.76 -10.98
CA SER A 214 -11.58 -0.77 -11.69
C SER A 214 -12.73 -0.95 -10.70
N LEU A 215 -13.64 0.02 -10.60
CA LEU A 215 -14.81 -0.06 -9.71
C LEU A 215 -15.72 -1.23 -10.07
N ILE A 216 -16.33 -1.82 -9.05
CA ILE A 216 -17.42 -2.79 -9.22
C ILE A 216 -18.72 -2.00 -9.09
N GLY A 217 -19.29 -1.64 -10.25
CA GLY A 217 -20.45 -0.75 -10.37
C GLY A 217 -20.12 0.73 -10.21
N ALA A 218 -21.14 1.54 -9.93
CA ALA A 218 -21.04 3.00 -9.89
C ALA A 218 -20.31 3.55 -8.65
N ARG A 219 -19.57 4.67 -8.82
CA ARG A 219 -18.92 5.42 -7.73
C ARG A 219 -19.95 5.79 -6.66
N GLN A 220 -19.75 5.28 -5.45
CA GLN A 220 -20.62 5.52 -4.31
C GLN A 220 -20.29 6.87 -3.66
N ARG A 221 -21.31 7.67 -3.31
CA ARG A 221 -21.11 8.93 -2.56
C ARG A 221 -20.57 8.69 -1.14
N ARG A 222 -20.86 7.52 -0.58
CA ARG A 222 -20.38 7.03 0.72
C ARG A 222 -20.08 5.55 0.51
N PRO A 223 -18.82 5.14 0.29
CA PRO A 223 -18.51 3.75 0.01
C PRO A 223 -18.92 2.88 1.20
N ASP A 224 -19.61 1.77 0.93
CA ASP A 224 -20.00 0.84 1.98
C ASP A 224 -18.82 -0.03 2.44
N VAL A 225 -17.96 0.59 3.23
CA VAL A 225 -16.89 -0.07 3.98
C VAL A 225 -17.39 -0.64 5.32
N ALA A 226 -18.70 -0.91 5.50
CA ALA A 226 -19.23 -1.47 6.75
C ALA A 226 -18.89 -2.96 6.96
N ALA A 227 -18.63 -3.71 5.88
CA ALA A 227 -18.24 -5.11 5.95
C ALA A 227 -16.76 -5.33 6.33
N VAL A 228 -15.92 -4.29 6.39
CA VAL A 228 -14.49 -4.48 6.58
C VAL A 228 -14.18 -4.83 8.03
N VAL A 229 -13.77 -6.09 8.22
CA VAL A 229 -13.29 -6.69 9.48
C VAL A 229 -12.09 -5.92 10.10
N ALA A 230 -11.57 -4.92 9.37
CA ALA A 230 -10.43 -4.06 9.71
C ALA A 230 -10.51 -3.38 11.08
N ASP A 231 -11.62 -2.84 11.56
CA ASP A 231 -11.58 -2.18 12.88
C ASP A 231 -11.32 -3.19 14.03
N ARG A 232 -11.95 -4.37 13.96
CA ARG A 232 -11.69 -5.46 14.92
C ARG A 232 -10.31 -6.10 14.69
N LEU A 233 -9.87 -6.26 13.44
CA LEU A 233 -8.53 -6.78 13.12
C LEU A 233 -7.41 -5.81 13.49
N ARG A 234 -7.57 -4.51 13.23
CA ARG A 234 -6.67 -3.42 13.66
C ARG A 234 -6.57 -3.39 15.17
N LYS A 235 -7.69 -3.37 15.91
CA LYS A 235 -7.70 -3.45 17.38
C LYS A 235 -6.97 -4.69 17.89
N ARG A 236 -7.20 -5.87 17.30
CA ARG A 236 -6.48 -7.11 17.65
C ARG A 236 -5.00 -7.09 17.24
N ALA A 237 -4.64 -6.47 16.12
CA ALA A 237 -3.25 -6.39 15.67
C ALA A 237 -2.44 -5.39 16.49
N VAL A 238 -3.03 -4.23 16.82
CA VAL A 238 -2.46 -3.24 17.73
C VAL A 238 -2.29 -3.85 19.12
N ALA A 239 -3.35 -4.45 19.70
CA ALA A 239 -3.27 -5.08 21.03
C ALA A 239 -2.19 -6.17 21.10
N ARG A 240 -2.08 -7.04 20.07
CA ARG A 240 -1.01 -8.06 20.02
C ARG A 240 0.39 -7.48 19.85
N GLY A 241 0.52 -6.33 19.21
CA GLY A 241 1.77 -5.56 19.17
C GLY A 241 2.10 -4.96 20.54
N GLU A 242 1.11 -4.41 21.24
CA GLU A 242 1.23 -3.90 22.61
C GLU A 242 1.59 -5.02 23.60
N ASP A 243 1.00 -6.21 23.47
CA ASP A 243 1.36 -7.41 24.25
C ASP A 243 2.84 -7.78 24.05
N MET A 244 3.33 -7.72 22.81
CA MET A 244 4.73 -7.99 22.49
C MET A 244 5.67 -6.93 23.11
N ILE A 245 5.31 -5.65 23.05
CA ILE A 245 6.06 -4.54 23.69
C ILE A 245 6.03 -4.68 25.23
N ALA A 246 4.90 -5.09 25.81
CA ALA A 246 4.81 -5.36 27.26
C ALA A 246 5.70 -6.55 27.68
N TYR A 247 5.82 -7.56 26.83
CA TYR A 247 6.71 -8.70 27.04
C TYR A 247 8.21 -8.31 27.00
N THR A 248 8.64 -7.41 26.10
CA THR A 248 10.04 -6.93 26.10
C THR A 248 10.40 -6.20 27.40
N ARG A 249 9.46 -5.40 27.92
CA ARG A 249 9.60 -4.56 29.13
C ARG A 249 9.35 -5.32 30.45
N THR A 250 9.10 -6.63 30.38
CA THR A 250 8.81 -7.47 31.55
C THR A 250 9.99 -7.54 32.52
N ARG A 251 9.71 -7.34 33.83
CA ARG A 251 10.68 -7.53 34.94
C ARG A 251 10.52 -8.87 35.68
N GLY A 252 9.47 -9.63 35.38
CA GLY A 252 9.22 -10.96 35.93
C GLY A 252 9.84 -12.07 35.10
N CYS A 253 9.60 -13.34 35.46
CA CYS A 253 10.01 -14.47 34.62
C CYS A 253 9.35 -14.39 33.24
N ARG A 254 10.14 -14.22 32.16
CA ARG A 254 9.62 -14.10 30.80
C ARG A 254 8.83 -15.34 30.37
N ARG A 255 9.37 -16.54 30.61
CA ARG A 255 8.69 -17.81 30.28
C ARG A 255 7.33 -17.91 30.97
N ARG A 256 7.20 -17.42 32.21
CA ARG A 256 5.90 -17.38 32.91
C ARG A 256 4.90 -16.48 32.18
N ILE A 257 5.27 -15.25 31.83
CA ILE A 257 4.36 -14.34 31.13
C ILE A 257 3.98 -14.89 29.74
N LEU A 258 4.95 -15.46 29.02
CA LEU A 258 4.73 -16.05 27.71
C LEU A 258 3.76 -17.24 27.76
N LEU A 259 3.87 -18.13 28.75
CA LEU A 259 2.97 -19.29 28.88
C LEU A 259 1.60 -18.89 29.47
N ASN A 260 1.56 -17.94 30.41
CA ASN A 260 0.30 -17.33 30.89
C ASN A 260 -0.52 -16.73 29.73
N TYR A 261 0.12 -16.14 28.72
CA TYR A 261 -0.54 -15.56 27.55
C TYR A 261 -1.34 -16.61 26.75
N PHE A 262 -0.87 -17.86 26.71
CA PHE A 262 -1.56 -18.99 26.08
C PHE A 262 -2.51 -19.72 27.03
N GLY A 263 -2.71 -19.21 28.26
CA GLY A 263 -3.61 -19.80 29.26
C GLY A 263 -3.03 -20.99 30.04
N GLU A 264 -1.72 -21.18 30.01
CA GLU A 264 -1.03 -22.19 30.83
C GLU A 264 -0.76 -21.68 32.27
N ASP A 265 -0.54 -22.59 33.22
CA ASP A 265 -0.17 -22.27 34.62
C ASP A 265 1.28 -22.70 34.94
N PRO A 266 2.30 -21.91 34.54
CA PRO A 266 3.71 -22.20 34.77
C PRO A 266 4.20 -21.79 36.17
N PRO A 267 5.31 -22.37 36.67
CA PRO A 267 5.91 -21.98 37.94
C PRO A 267 6.35 -20.51 37.95
N GLN A 268 6.40 -19.90 39.15
CA GLN A 268 6.69 -18.47 39.32
C GLN A 268 8.03 -18.01 38.70
N ARG A 269 9.02 -18.91 38.68
CA ARG A 269 10.33 -18.75 38.03
C ARG A 269 10.64 -19.99 37.21
N CYS A 270 11.20 -19.82 36.01
CA CYS A 270 11.57 -20.93 35.14
C CYS A 270 13.04 -21.36 35.24
N GLY A 271 13.88 -20.60 35.95
CA GLY A 271 15.31 -20.86 36.09
C GLY A 271 16.18 -20.51 34.86
N ASN A 272 15.60 -20.37 33.66
CA ASN A 272 16.36 -20.38 32.40
C ASN A 272 16.16 -19.16 31.47
N CYS A 273 15.37 -18.14 31.86
CA CYS A 273 15.34 -16.87 31.12
C CYS A 273 16.25 -15.84 31.79
N ASP A 274 16.74 -14.87 31.01
CA ASP A 274 17.45 -13.64 31.43
C ASP A 274 17.03 -13.13 32.83
N ASN A 275 15.76 -12.74 33.01
CA ASN A 275 15.22 -12.22 34.28
C ASN A 275 15.24 -13.22 35.46
N CYS A 276 15.48 -14.51 35.22
CA CYS A 276 15.61 -15.56 36.25
C CYS A 276 17.07 -15.90 36.56
N ILE A 277 17.97 -15.83 35.57
CA ILE A 277 19.41 -16.07 35.72
C ILE A 277 20.18 -14.83 36.15
N GLY A 278 19.62 -13.63 35.94
CA GLY A 278 20.24 -12.35 36.30
C GLY A 278 21.06 -11.70 35.19
N GLU A 279 20.73 -12.02 33.93
CA GLU A 279 21.27 -11.40 32.71
C GLU A 279 20.33 -10.30 32.19
#